data_AF-A0A3E0MNA9-F1
#
_entry.id   AF-A0A3E0MNA9-F1
#
_cell.length_a   1.000
_cell.length_b   1.000
_cell.length_c   1.000
_cell.angle_alpha   90.00
_cell.angle_beta   90.00
_cell.angle_gamma   90.00
#
_symmetry.space_group_name_H-M   'P 1'
#
loop_
_entity.id
_entity.type
_entity.pdbx_description
1 polymer ?
#
loop_
_entity_poly.entity_id
_entity_poly.type
_entity_poly.pdbx_seq_one_letter_code
_entity_poly.pdbx_strand_id
1 'polypeptide(L)'
;MAVHLINQSCQIRNALGLAAEGDTVIITYDDPEAIAALANRRVKIALLAGSSLKARDIRSNEAYEIISESDWVKYTTSSESVISWG
;
A
#
# COMPACT_ATOMS: atom_id res chain seq x y z
N MET A 1 9.08 7.04 10.37
CA MET A 1 8.12 6.70 9.28
C MET A 1 8.44 5.31 8.77
N ALA A 2 7.44 4.42 8.77
CA ALA A 2 7.56 3.04 8.33
C ALA A 2 6.83 2.79 7.00
N VAL A 3 7.28 1.79 6.26
CA VAL A 3 6.58 1.25 5.09
C VAL A 3 6.03 -0.13 5.41
N HIS A 4 4.72 -0.31 5.28
CA HIS A 4 4.04 -1.59 5.40
C HIS A 4 3.81 -2.16 4.00
N LEU A 5 4.54 -3.20 3.64
CA LEU A 5 4.36 -3.93 2.38
C LEU A 5 3.35 -5.06 2.61
N ILE A 6 2.26 -5.10 1.85
CA ILE A 6 1.21 -6.11 1.99
C ILE A 6 1.06 -6.86 0.66
N ASN A 7 1.30 -8.17 0.69
CA ASN A 7 1.22 -9.03 -0.48
C ASN A 7 0.09 -10.09 -0.40
N GLN A 8 -0.65 -10.14 0.71
CA GLN A 8 -1.86 -10.96 0.90
C GLN A 8 -3.04 -10.18 1.48
N SER A 9 -4.24 -10.44 0.96
CA SER A 9 -5.49 -9.82 1.43
C SER A 9 -5.80 -10.03 2.91
N CYS A 10 -5.48 -11.21 3.43
CA CYS A 10 -5.76 -11.56 4.82
C CYS A 10 -4.96 -10.72 5.83
N GLN A 11 -3.84 -10.11 5.43
CA GLN A 11 -2.98 -9.35 6.33
C GLN A 11 -3.34 -7.87 6.45
N ILE A 12 -4.24 -7.34 5.61
CA ILE A 12 -4.57 -5.91 5.62
C ILE A 12 -5.01 -5.41 6.98
N ARG A 13 -5.86 -6.16 7.68
CA ARG A 13 -6.37 -5.73 8.99
C ARG A 13 -5.25 -5.69 10.03
N ASN A 14 -4.30 -6.62 9.96
CA ASN A 14 -3.16 -6.67 10.87
C ASN A 14 -2.20 -5.51 10.60
N ALA A 15 -1.84 -5.30 9.32
CA ALA A 15 -0.98 -4.21 8.90
C ALA A 15 -1.57 -2.85 9.28
N LEU A 16 -2.88 -2.65 9.06
CA LEU A 16 -3.60 -1.44 9.45
C LEU A 16 -3.74 -1.22 10.95
N GLY A 17 -3.81 -2.30 11.73
CA GLY A 17 -3.87 -2.21 13.18
C GLY A 17 -2.58 -1.65 13.78
N LEU A 18 -1.48 -1.72 13.04
CA LEU A 18 -0.14 -1.33 13.48
C LEU A 18 0.42 -0.12 12.74
N ALA A 19 -0.12 0.22 11.57
CA ALA A 19 0.27 1.40 10.81
C ALA A 19 -0.11 2.68 11.58
N ALA A 20 0.86 3.55 11.80
CA ALA A 20 0.68 4.84 12.45
C ALA A 20 0.37 5.94 11.44
N GLU A 21 -0.10 7.09 11.93
CA GLU A 21 -0.32 8.27 11.10
C GLU A 21 1.00 8.69 10.41
N GLY A 22 0.94 8.90 9.10
CA GLY A 22 2.11 9.24 8.28
C GLY A 22 2.90 8.05 7.72
N ASP A 23 2.58 6.82 8.13
CA ASP A 23 3.16 5.62 7.51
C ASP A 23 2.61 5.40 6.09
N THR A 24 3.40 4.70 5.28
CA THR A 24 3.02 4.34 3.91
C THR A 24 2.68 2.85 3.84
N VAL A 25 1.52 2.53 3.28
CA VAL A 25 1.07 1.16 3.02
C VAL A 25 1.20 0.88 1.53
N ILE A 26 2.04 -0.07 1.16
CA ILE A 26 2.24 -0.51 -0.23
C ILE A 26 1.56 -1.86 -0.42
N ILE A 27 0.66 -1.94 -1.38
CA ILE A 27 -0.11 -3.15 -1.68
C ILE A 27 0.37 -3.71 -3.02
N THR A 28 0.72 -5.00 -3.03
CA THR A 28 1.26 -5.68 -4.22
C THR A 28 0.38 -6.83 -4.72
N TYR A 29 -0.91 -6.81 -4.41
CA TYR A 29 -1.88 -7.82 -4.86
C TYR A 29 -3.24 -7.18 -5.22
N ASP A 30 -4.10 -7.95 -5.89
CA ASP A 30 -5.41 -7.52 -6.39
C ASP A 30 -6.53 -7.71 -5.35
N ASP A 31 -6.92 -6.66 -4.64
CA ASP A 31 -8.19 -6.66 -3.86
C ASP A 31 -8.79 -5.25 -3.72
N PRO A 32 -9.76 -4.90 -4.59
CA PRO A 32 -10.40 -3.58 -4.58
C PRO A 32 -11.18 -3.24 -3.31
N GLU A 33 -11.77 -4.25 -2.64
CA GLU A 33 -12.57 -4.03 -1.42
C GLU A 33 -11.67 -3.67 -0.25
N ALA A 34 -10.54 -4.37 -0.17
CA ALA A 34 -9.44 -4.05 0.73
C ALA A 34 -8.94 -2.61 0.55
N ILE A 35 -8.70 -2.18 -0.69
CA ILE A 35 -8.22 -0.82 -1.00
C ILE A 35 -9.25 0.24 -0.60
N ALA A 36 -10.55 -0.01 -0.84
CA ALA A 36 -11.61 0.88 -0.41
C ALA A 36 -11.71 1.00 1.13
N ALA A 37 -11.47 -0.09 1.86
CA ALA A 37 -11.45 -0.08 3.33
C ALA A 37 -10.29 0.76 3.91
N LEU A 38 -9.22 0.96 3.13
CA LEU A 38 -8.05 1.73 3.53
C LEU A 38 -8.24 3.24 3.37
N ALA A 39 -9.07 3.68 2.41
CA ALA A 39 -9.26 5.09 2.03
C ALA A 39 -9.63 6.06 3.17
N ASN A 40 -10.14 5.55 4.28
CA ASN A 40 -10.62 6.35 5.43
C ASN A 40 -9.59 6.51 6.56
N ARG A 41 -8.34 6.07 6.37
CA ARG A 41 -7.28 6.10 7.40
C ARG A 41 -6.27 7.21 7.10
N ARG A 42 -5.66 7.79 8.14
CA ARG A 42 -4.57 8.79 8.03
C ARG A 42 -3.21 8.16 7.66
N VAL A 43 -3.23 7.21 6.73
CA VAL A 43 -2.04 6.54 6.19
C VAL A 43 -1.98 6.81 4.69
N LYS A 44 -0.77 6.86 4.13
CA LYS A 44 -0.61 6.98 2.68
C LYS A 44 -0.74 5.59 2.06
N ILE A 45 -1.64 5.42 1.09
CA ILE A 45 -1.82 4.14 0.40
C ILE A 45 -1.22 4.23 -0.99
N ALA A 46 -0.37 3.25 -1.32
CA ALA A 46 0.26 3.12 -2.61
C ALA A 46 0.01 1.72 -3.19
N LEU A 47 -0.36 1.66 -4.46
CA LEU A 47 -0.56 0.43 -5.22
C LEU A 47 0.60 0.26 -6.19
N LEU A 48 1.26 -0.89 -6.15
CA LEU A 48 2.35 -1.16 -7.09
C LEU A 48 1.78 -1.43 -8.50
N ALA A 49 2.23 -0.64 -9.47
CA ALA A 49 1.85 -0.79 -10.86
C ALA A 49 2.32 -2.15 -11.41
N GLY A 50 1.43 -2.88 -12.07
CA GLY A 50 1.75 -4.18 -12.68
C GLY A 50 1.66 -5.39 -11.76
N SER A 51 1.59 -5.22 -10.44
CA SER A 51 1.33 -6.32 -9.48
C SER A 51 -0.16 -6.65 -9.34
N SER A 52 -1.03 -5.86 -9.97
CA SER A 52 -2.48 -5.97 -9.90
C SER A 52 -3.04 -5.85 -11.32
N LEU A 53 -3.75 -6.90 -11.78
CA LEU A 53 -4.49 -6.94 -13.05
C LEU A 53 -5.48 -5.78 -13.16
N LYS A 54 -6.03 -5.32 -12.02
CA LYS A 54 -6.99 -4.21 -11.98
C LYS A 54 -6.35 -2.83 -11.78
N ALA A 55 -5.12 -2.71 -11.27
CA ALA A 55 -4.42 -1.42 -11.14
C ALA A 55 -4.20 -0.71 -12.49
N ARG A 56 -4.30 -1.41 -13.62
CA ARG A 56 -4.34 -0.79 -14.96
C ARG A 56 -5.65 -0.05 -15.25
N ASP A 57 -6.77 -0.53 -14.73
CA ASP A 57 -8.11 0.04 -14.96
C ASP A 57 -8.56 1.00 -13.85
N ILE A 58 -7.90 0.91 -12.69
CA ILE A 58 -8.11 1.75 -11.54
C ILE A 58 -7.30 3.04 -11.76
N ARG A 59 -7.97 4.19 -11.93
CA ARG A 59 -7.29 5.50 -11.98
C ARG A 59 -6.86 5.90 -10.57
N SER A 60 -5.72 6.58 -10.44
CA SER A 60 -5.32 7.25 -9.20
C SER A 60 -6.50 8.07 -8.66
N ASN A 61 -6.82 7.92 -7.38
CA ASN A 61 -7.90 8.63 -6.70
C ASN A 61 -7.33 9.26 -5.42
N GLU A 62 -8.02 10.22 -4.79
CA GLU A 62 -7.57 10.84 -3.54
C GLU A 62 -7.29 9.82 -2.42
N ALA A 63 -7.89 8.63 -2.51
CA ALA A 63 -7.73 7.53 -1.58
C ALA A 63 -6.42 6.73 -1.72
N TYR A 64 -5.78 6.69 -2.89
CA TYR A 64 -4.54 5.92 -3.11
C TYR A 64 -3.76 6.40 -4.34
N GLU A 65 -2.44 6.27 -4.28
CA GLU A 65 -1.51 6.54 -5.37
C GLU A 65 -1.12 5.24 -6.08
N ILE A 66 -0.94 5.27 -7.40
CA ILE A 66 -0.35 4.16 -8.15
C ILE A 66 1.12 4.48 -8.36
N ILE A 67 1.99 3.57 -7.93
CA ILE A 67 3.45 3.78 -7.89
C ILE A 67 4.17 2.78 -8.79
N SER A 68 5.32 3.18 -9.36
CA SER A 68 6.18 2.25 -10.11
C SER A 68 7.06 1.40 -9.17
N GLU A 69 7.71 0.36 -9.69
CA GLU A 69 8.75 -0.38 -8.96
C GLU A 69 9.89 0.54 -8.50
N SER A 70 10.28 1.51 -9.34
CA SER A 70 11.29 2.50 -8.99
C SER A 70 10.86 3.36 -7.79
N ASP A 71 9.57 3.70 -7.71
CA ASP A 71 9.04 4.48 -6.60
C ASP A 71 8.94 3.63 -5.33
N TRP A 72 8.57 2.34 -5.45
CA TRP A 72 8.62 1.40 -4.34
C TRP A 72 10.03 1.29 -3.74
N VAL A 73 11.06 1.19 -4.58
CA VAL A 73 12.47 1.20 -4.13
C VAL A 73 12.79 2.50 -3.39
N LYS A 74 12.33 3.66 -3.86
CA LYS A 74 12.54 4.94 -3.15
C LYS A 74 11.83 4.97 -1.80
N TYR A 75 10.59 4.49 -1.72
CA TYR A 75 9.84 4.44 -0.45
C TYR A 75 10.56 3.57 0.57
N THR A 76 10.99 2.38 0.17
CA THR A 76 11.66 1.44 1.08
C THR A 76 13.05 1.89 1.50
N THR A 77 13.81 2.57 0.62
CA THR A 77 15.16 3.08 0.94
C THR A 77 15.15 4.39 1.74
N SER A 78 14.09 5.19 1.64
CA SER A 78 13.97 6.46 2.37
C SER A 78 13.25 6.31 3.72
N SER A 79 12.79 5.11 4.05
CA SER A 79 12.06 4.83 5.29
C SER A 79 12.97 4.27 6.37
N GLU A 80 12.65 4.57 7.63
CA GLU A 80 13.41 4.08 8.79
C GLU A 80 13.24 2.56 8.98
N SER A 81 12.11 2.02 8.53
CA SER A 81 11.82 0.59 8.58
C SER A 81 10.86 0.16 7.48
N VAL A 82 10.99 -1.10 7.08
CA VAL A 82 10.08 -1.79 6.14
C VAL A 82 9.54 -3.04 6.84
N ILE A 83 8.21 -3.13 6.93
CA ILE A 83 7.50 -4.23 7.57
C ILE A 83 6.73 -4.98 6.48
N SER A 84 7.08 -6.25 6.27
CA SER A 84 6.43 -7.09 5.27
C SER A 84 5.32 -7.94 5.86
N TRP A 85 4.17 -7.94 5.20
CA TRP A 85 2.93 -8.58 5.59
C TRP A 85 2.47 -9.56 4.52
N GLY A 86 3.16 -10.71 4.48
CA GLY A 86 2.68 -12.01 4.01
C GLY A 86 2.32 -12.11 2.55
#